data_AF-A0A0F9TQ28-F1
#
_entry.id   AF-A0A0F9TQ28-F1
#
_cell.length_a   1.000
_cell.length_b   1.000
_cell.length_c   1.000
_cell.angle_alpha   90.00
_cell.angle_beta   90.00
_cell.angle_gamma   90.00
#
_symmetry.space_group_name_H-M   'P 1'
#
loop_
_entity.id
_entity.type
_entity.pdbx_description
1 polymer ?
#
loop_
_entity_poly.entity_id
_entity_poly.type
_entity_poly.pdbx_seq_one_letter_code
_entity_poly.pdbx_strand_id
1 'polypeptide(L)'
;MSKWDKYFKKNSDQYADCQLIAAMNAYIFHHGKPFCSTDSPAYHKMIQACGCRAGSCINIKPALKAMALKQRKVWKHFSPSIDVFKLPLVLSVWETHYGFHSILAVDYIKRCDAFRVLNFAKCKQVTKDGWIFEEDLYHYMNPSNCAEPAAVQIEAR
;
A
#
# COMPACT_ATOMS: atom_id res chain seq x y z
N MET A 1 -17.99 -14.77 21.59
CA MET A 1 -16.88 -13.86 21.27
C MET A 1 -15.91 -14.62 20.37
N SER A 2 -15.80 -14.22 19.11
CA SER A 2 -15.06 -14.93 18.06
C SER A 2 -13.54 -14.91 18.32
N LYS A 3 -12.79 -15.81 17.67
CA LYS A 3 -11.32 -15.81 17.69
C LYS A 3 -10.75 -14.47 17.19
N TRP A 4 -11.46 -13.83 16.26
CA TRP A 4 -11.14 -12.52 15.71
C TRP A 4 -11.39 -11.40 16.73
N ASP A 5 -12.48 -11.45 17.49
CA ASP A 5 -12.78 -10.47 18.54
C ASP A 5 -11.69 -10.43 19.62
N LYS A 6 -11.15 -11.61 20.00
CA LYS A 6 -10.02 -11.71 20.95
C LYS A 6 -8.72 -11.14 20.39
N TYR A 7 -8.47 -11.32 19.08
CA TYR A 7 -7.31 -10.77 18.39
C TYR A 7 -7.41 -9.24 18.24
N PHE A 8 -8.59 -8.72 17.92
CA PHE A 8 -8.86 -7.28 17.81
C PHE A 8 -8.75 -6.55 19.15
N LYS A 9 -9.16 -7.18 20.25
CA LYS A 9 -9.07 -6.61 21.60
C LYS A 9 -7.63 -6.52 22.14
N LYS A 10 -6.69 -7.26 21.55
CA LYS A 10 -5.28 -7.31 21.96
C LYS A 10 -4.39 -6.32 21.17
N ASN A 11 -4.84 -5.89 19.98
CA ASN A 11 -4.09 -5.04 19.05
C ASN A 11 -4.82 -3.71 18.75
N SER A 12 -5.73 -3.29 19.62
CA SER A 12 -6.70 -2.21 19.39
C SER A 12 -6.09 -0.80 19.27
N ASP A 13 -4.84 -0.61 19.69
CA ASP A 13 -4.30 0.72 19.95
C ASP A 13 -3.42 1.25 18.81
N GLN A 14 -3.21 0.48 17.74
CA GLN A 14 -2.44 0.91 16.57
C GLN A 14 -3.18 0.55 15.29
N TYR A 15 -3.77 1.58 14.65
CA TYR A 15 -4.21 1.44 13.26
C TYR A 15 -2.99 1.13 12.41
N ALA A 16 -3.09 0.07 11.61
CA ALA A 16 -2.09 -0.28 10.62
C ALA A 16 -2.83 -0.36 9.29
N ASP A 17 -2.57 0.66 8.46
CA ASP A 17 -3.43 1.18 7.39
C ASP A 17 -2.62 1.43 6.11
N CYS A 18 -1.54 0.66 5.92
CA CYS A 18 -0.60 0.83 4.82
C CYS A 18 -1.24 0.82 3.44
N GLN A 19 -2.30 0.03 3.24
CA GLN A 19 -3.04 0.00 1.97
C GLN A 19 -3.83 1.29 1.74
N LEU A 20 -4.39 1.89 2.80
CA LEU A 20 -5.05 3.20 2.75
C LEU A 20 -4.02 4.32 2.51
N ILE A 21 -2.89 4.27 3.20
CA ILE A 21 -1.77 5.20 2.99
C ILE A 21 -1.24 5.12 1.56
N ALA A 22 -1.04 3.91 1.01
CA ALA A 22 -0.61 3.74 -0.37
C ALA A 22 -1.63 4.34 -1.36
N ALA A 23 -2.93 4.16 -1.10
CA ALA A 23 -3.98 4.80 -1.89
C ALA A 23 -3.99 6.34 -1.77
N MET A 24 -3.74 6.89 -0.58
CA MET A 24 -3.61 8.34 -0.37
C MET A 24 -2.36 8.91 -1.05
N ASN A 25 -1.25 8.19 -1.03
CA ASN A 25 -0.05 8.57 -1.78
C ASN A 25 -0.30 8.51 -3.30
N ALA A 26 -1.10 7.56 -3.78
CA ALA A 26 -1.51 7.52 -5.19
C ALA A 26 -2.39 8.73 -5.55
N TYR A 27 -3.26 9.18 -4.64
CA TYR A 27 -3.99 10.43 -4.83
C TYR A 27 -3.04 11.63 -4.92
N ILE A 28 -2.07 11.75 -4.01
CA ILE A 28 -1.07 12.82 -4.03
C ILE A 28 -0.28 12.80 -5.35
N PHE A 29 0.10 11.61 -5.84
CA PHE A 29 0.78 11.45 -7.12
C PHE A 29 -0.03 12.03 -8.28
N HIS A 30 -1.33 11.71 -8.35
CA HIS A 30 -2.19 12.15 -9.45
C HIS A 30 -2.63 13.62 -9.35
N HIS A 31 -2.75 14.17 -8.14
CA HIS A 31 -3.37 15.48 -7.90
C HIS A 31 -2.43 16.54 -7.32
N GLY A 32 -1.20 16.18 -6.92
CA GLY A 32 -0.21 17.08 -6.34
C GLY A 32 -0.52 17.61 -4.94
N LYS A 33 -1.56 17.10 -4.27
CA LYS A 33 -2.00 17.57 -2.95
C LYS A 33 -2.58 16.42 -2.10
N PRO A 34 -2.50 16.50 -0.76
CA PRO A 34 -3.11 15.50 0.12
C PRO A 34 -4.64 15.54 0.02
N PHE A 35 -5.26 14.36 0.11
CA PHE A 35 -6.72 14.24 0.20
C PHE A 35 -7.24 14.76 1.55
N CYS A 36 -6.61 14.32 2.64
CA CYS A 36 -6.83 14.80 4.00
C CYS A 36 -5.58 14.50 4.85
N SER A 37 -5.50 15.11 6.04
CA SER A 37 -4.46 14.78 7.02
C SER A 37 -4.80 13.49 7.79
N THR A 38 -3.78 12.75 8.26
CA THR A 38 -3.94 11.47 8.99
C THR A 38 -4.46 11.64 10.42
N ASP A 39 -4.50 12.86 10.95
CA ASP A 39 -5.13 13.22 12.22
C ASP A 39 -6.59 13.71 12.05
N SER A 40 -7.07 13.82 10.80
CA SER A 40 -8.37 14.41 10.52
C SER A 40 -9.55 13.44 10.78
N PRO A 41 -10.74 13.95 11.14
CA PRO A 41 -11.94 13.12 11.23
C PRO A 41 -12.30 12.42 9.91
N ALA A 42 -11.96 13.01 8.76
CA ALA A 42 -12.16 12.40 7.45
C ALA A 42 -11.33 11.12 7.29
N TYR A 43 -10.07 11.14 7.75
CA TYR A 43 -9.19 9.98 7.74
C TYR A 43 -9.71 8.85 8.64
N HIS A 44 -10.14 9.17 9.86
CA HIS A 44 -10.73 8.18 10.77
C HIS A 44 -12.00 7.54 10.20
N LYS A 45 -12.85 8.32 9.53
CA LYS A 45 -14.02 7.79 8.81
C LYS A 45 -13.62 6.82 7.69
N MET A 46 -12.55 7.11 6.94
CA MET A 46 -12.03 6.21 5.91
C MET A 46 -11.46 4.92 6.50
N ILE A 47 -10.69 5.00 7.58
CA ILE A 47 -10.18 3.83 8.31
C ILE A 47 -11.33 2.90 8.72
N GLN A 48 -12.40 3.47 9.27
CA GLN A 48 -13.58 2.72 9.68
C GLN A 48 -14.32 2.12 8.48
N ALA A 49 -14.57 2.91 7.44
CA ALA A 49 -15.27 2.48 6.24
C ALA A 49 -14.52 1.37 5.48
N CYS A 50 -13.19 1.40 5.50
CA CYS A 50 -12.35 0.40 4.84
C CYS A 50 -12.00 -0.80 5.72
N GLY A 51 -12.40 -0.78 6.99
CA GLY A 51 -12.08 -1.82 7.97
C GLY A 51 -10.58 -1.98 8.17
N CYS A 52 -9.80 -0.89 8.15
CA CYS A 52 -8.34 -0.97 8.28
C CYS A 52 -7.93 -1.34 9.70
N ARG A 53 -7.35 -2.53 9.88
CA ARG A 53 -6.93 -3.09 11.17
C ARG A 53 -5.71 -3.99 10.94
N ALA A 54 -4.74 -3.95 11.86
CA ALA A 54 -3.62 -4.91 11.91
C ALA A 54 -2.85 -5.13 10.59
N GLY A 55 -2.58 -4.08 9.82
CA GLY A 55 -1.62 -4.11 8.71
C GLY A 55 -2.25 -4.11 7.32
N SER A 56 -3.58 -4.07 7.20
CA SER A 56 -4.26 -3.97 5.91
C SER A 56 -5.70 -3.47 6.07
N CYS A 57 -6.34 -3.12 4.96
CA CYS A 57 -7.76 -2.78 4.91
C CYS A 57 -8.56 -3.93 4.31
N ILE A 58 -9.58 -4.39 5.03
CA ILE A 58 -10.47 -5.47 4.57
C ILE A 58 -11.11 -5.11 3.22
N ASN A 59 -11.46 -3.84 3.03
CA ASN A 59 -12.07 -3.36 1.81
C ASN A 59 -11.58 -1.94 1.46
N ILE A 60 -10.63 -1.82 0.55
CA ILE A 60 -10.09 -0.52 0.12
C ILE A 60 -11.03 0.27 -0.82
N LYS A 61 -12.08 -0.34 -1.37
CA LYS A 61 -12.95 0.28 -2.39
C LYS A 61 -13.61 1.60 -1.93
N PRO A 62 -14.08 1.77 -0.67
CA PRO A 62 -14.66 3.02 -0.21
C PRO A 62 -13.68 4.19 -0.29
N ALA A 63 -12.42 3.98 0.12
CA ALA A 63 -11.36 5.00 0.02
C ALA A 63 -11.06 5.36 -1.44
N LEU A 64 -10.91 4.36 -2.31
CA LEU A 64 -10.69 4.62 -3.74
C LEU A 64 -11.85 5.41 -4.36
N LYS A 65 -13.09 5.09 -4.00
CA LYS A 65 -14.27 5.85 -4.46
C LYS A 65 -14.25 7.29 -3.96
N ALA A 66 -13.96 7.51 -2.68
CA ALA A 66 -13.90 8.85 -2.08
C ALA A 66 -12.80 9.73 -2.71
N MET A 67 -11.66 9.13 -3.06
CA MET A 67 -10.52 9.80 -3.70
C MET A 67 -10.64 9.90 -5.22
N ALA A 68 -11.76 9.48 -5.82
CA ALA A 68 -11.92 9.38 -7.27
C ALA A 68 -10.78 8.59 -7.95
N LEU A 69 -10.36 7.48 -7.33
CA LEU A 69 -9.38 6.54 -7.86
C LEU A 69 -10.05 5.24 -8.33
N LYS A 70 -9.36 4.48 -9.18
CA LYS A 70 -9.77 3.15 -9.64
C LYS A 70 -8.57 2.19 -9.71
N GLN A 71 -8.82 0.91 -9.39
CA GLN A 71 -7.89 -0.17 -9.70
C GLN A 71 -8.04 -0.52 -11.18
N ARG A 72 -6.98 -0.39 -11.97
CA ARG A 72 -7.02 -0.72 -13.40
C ARG A 72 -6.60 -2.15 -13.69
N LYS A 73 -5.50 -2.59 -13.09
CA LYS A 73 -4.92 -3.91 -13.33
C LYS A 73 -4.36 -4.47 -12.04
N VAL A 74 -4.52 -5.78 -11.87
CA VAL A 74 -4.13 -6.52 -10.66
C VAL A 74 -3.25 -7.68 -11.12
N TRP A 75 -2.07 -7.79 -10.54
CA TRP A 75 -1.12 -8.86 -10.82
C TRP A 75 -0.95 -9.71 -9.57
N LYS A 76 -1.21 -11.02 -9.70
CA LYS A 76 -0.93 -12.00 -8.65
C LYS A 76 0.57 -12.31 -8.53
N HIS A 77 1.28 -12.20 -9.65
CA HIS A 77 2.73 -12.32 -9.72
C HIS A 77 3.24 -11.06 -10.40
N PHE A 78 4.08 -10.31 -9.68
CA PHE A 78 4.73 -9.13 -10.23
C PHE A 78 6.00 -9.60 -10.93
N SER A 79 6.16 -9.27 -12.22
CA SER A 79 7.40 -9.49 -12.98
C SER A 79 7.81 -8.20 -13.70
N PRO A 80 8.92 -7.56 -13.30
CA PRO A 80 9.40 -6.26 -13.78
C PRO A 80 10.05 -6.31 -15.17
N SER A 81 10.25 -7.50 -15.75
CA SER A 81 10.60 -7.69 -17.17
C SER A 81 9.58 -7.10 -18.17
N ILE A 82 8.55 -6.42 -17.69
CA ILE A 82 7.49 -5.80 -18.47
C ILE A 82 7.74 -4.28 -18.47
N ASP A 83 8.29 -3.79 -19.57
CA ASP A 83 8.41 -2.37 -20.00
C ASP A 83 7.05 -1.61 -20.09
N VAL A 84 5.98 -2.05 -19.41
CA VAL A 84 4.58 -1.68 -19.72
C VAL A 84 3.78 -1.23 -18.49
N PHE A 85 4.37 -1.14 -17.30
CA PHE A 85 3.61 -0.67 -16.14
C PHE A 85 3.49 0.85 -16.13
N LYS A 86 2.24 1.34 -16.19
CA LYS A 86 1.94 2.74 -15.86
C LYS A 86 1.91 2.88 -14.34
N LEU A 87 2.74 3.76 -13.82
CA LEU A 87 2.78 4.14 -12.41
C LEU A 87 1.59 5.05 -12.05
N PRO A 88 1.17 5.12 -10.78
CA PRO A 88 1.76 4.44 -9.63
C PRO A 88 1.21 3.01 -9.42
N LEU A 89 2.02 2.16 -8.78
CA LEU A 89 1.66 0.78 -8.44
C LEU A 89 1.66 0.59 -6.92
N VAL A 90 0.56 0.07 -6.38
CA VAL A 90 0.54 -0.46 -5.01
C VAL A 90 1.14 -1.85 -5.04
N LEU A 91 2.20 -2.07 -4.28
CA LEU A 91 2.88 -3.36 -4.18
C LEU A 91 2.66 -3.97 -2.81
N SER A 92 2.36 -5.26 -2.80
CA SER A 92 2.25 -6.06 -1.59
C SER A 92 3.63 -6.65 -1.28
N VAL A 93 4.12 -6.40 -0.07
CA VAL A 93 5.44 -6.86 0.38
C VAL A 93 5.33 -7.52 1.75
N TRP A 94 6.24 -8.44 2.02
CA TRP A 94 6.44 -9.06 3.32
C TRP A 94 7.83 -8.72 3.86
N GLU A 95 7.89 -8.26 5.10
CA GLU A 95 9.16 -8.04 5.80
C GLU A 95 9.12 -8.69 7.18
N THR A 96 10.25 -9.20 7.64
CA THR A 96 10.32 -10.05 8.84
C THR A 96 9.93 -9.34 10.15
N HIS A 97 10.07 -8.02 10.25
CA HIS A 97 9.81 -7.24 11.46
C HIS A 97 8.35 -6.78 11.59
N TYR A 98 7.64 -6.58 10.47
CA TYR A 98 6.27 -6.05 10.49
C TYR A 98 5.25 -6.91 9.72
N GLY A 99 5.69 -7.95 9.02
CA GLY A 99 4.84 -8.86 8.27
C GLY A 99 4.37 -8.25 6.95
N PHE A 100 3.10 -8.49 6.62
CA PHE A 100 2.48 -8.01 5.39
C PHE A 100 2.32 -6.49 5.40
N HIS A 101 2.66 -5.85 4.28
CA HIS A 101 2.61 -4.39 4.14
C HIS A 101 2.33 -3.98 2.69
N SER A 102 1.82 -2.75 2.51
CA SER A 102 1.56 -2.17 1.19
C SER A 102 2.39 -0.91 0.97
N ILE A 103 3.15 -0.88 -0.13
CA ILE A 103 3.95 0.26 -0.55
C ILE A 103 3.47 0.81 -1.89
N LEU A 104 3.91 2.00 -2.27
CA LEU A 104 3.57 2.62 -3.55
C LEU A 104 4.82 2.88 -4.38
N ALA A 105 5.00 2.18 -5.49
CA ALA A 105 5.99 2.54 -6.49
C ALA A 105 5.46 3.70 -7.34
N VAL A 106 6.27 4.75 -7.46
CA VAL A 106 5.90 6.01 -8.15
C VAL A 106 6.87 6.42 -9.25
N ASP A 107 8.06 5.81 -9.32
CA ASP A 107 9.05 6.04 -10.36
C ASP A 107 9.87 4.77 -10.64
N TYR A 108 10.51 4.68 -11.81
CA TYR A 108 11.39 3.58 -12.20
C TYR A 108 12.53 4.06 -13.11
N ILE A 109 13.78 3.83 -12.68
CA ILE A 109 14.98 4.15 -13.46
C ILE A 109 15.52 2.88 -14.10
N LYS A 110 15.19 2.65 -15.38
CA LYS A 110 15.59 1.45 -16.15
C LYS A 110 17.10 1.21 -16.22
N ARG A 111 17.93 2.25 -16.25
CA ARG A 111 19.40 2.08 -16.30
C ARG A 111 20.02 1.58 -14.99
N CYS A 112 19.26 1.65 -13.90
CA CYS A 112 19.71 1.29 -12.56
C CYS A 112 18.82 0.20 -11.94
N ASP A 113 17.85 -0.31 -12.70
CA ASP A 113 16.81 -1.25 -12.26
C ASP A 113 16.29 -0.91 -10.85
N ALA A 114 15.88 0.34 -10.65
CA ALA A 114 15.51 0.86 -9.34
C ALA A 114 14.14 1.54 -9.35
N PHE A 115 13.32 1.20 -8.37
CA PHE A 115 12.02 1.82 -8.12
C PHE A 115 12.12 2.90 -7.04
N ARG A 116 11.45 4.02 -7.25
CA ARG A 116 11.14 4.94 -6.15
C ARG A 116 9.86 4.47 -5.47
N VAL A 117 9.96 4.12 -4.20
CA VAL A 117 8.86 3.61 -3.40
C VAL A 117 8.55 4.55 -2.25
N LEU A 118 7.26 4.74 -2.02
CA LEU A 118 6.71 5.43 -0.85
C LEU A 118 6.14 4.41 0.11
N ASN A 119 6.10 4.79 1.38
CA ASN A 119 5.59 3.95 2.47
C ASN A 119 6.47 2.72 2.77
N PHE A 120 7.78 2.82 2.52
CA PHE A 120 8.75 1.75 2.76
C PHE A 120 9.58 2.09 4.01
N ALA A 121 9.09 1.83 5.24
CA ALA A 121 9.82 2.16 6.46
C ALA A 121 9.66 1.18 7.63
N LYS A 122 10.82 0.80 8.18
CA LYS A 122 11.11 -0.08 9.33
C LYS A 122 10.58 0.32 10.72
N CYS A 123 9.86 1.43 10.91
CA CYS A 123 9.45 1.88 12.25
C CYS A 123 8.48 3.06 12.17
N LYS A 124 7.27 2.91 12.74
CA LYS A 124 6.37 3.93 13.36
C LYS A 124 6.13 5.30 12.68
N GLN A 125 6.67 5.56 11.50
CA GLN A 125 6.50 6.79 10.75
C GLN A 125 6.11 6.43 9.33
N VAL A 126 4.82 6.63 9.07
CA VAL A 126 4.20 6.65 7.76
C VAL A 126 5.01 7.59 6.86
N THR A 127 5.31 7.20 5.62
CA THR A 127 5.95 8.03 4.56
C THR A 127 7.48 8.17 4.50
N LYS A 128 8.29 7.10 4.56
CA LYS A 128 9.63 7.19 3.91
C LYS A 128 9.52 6.95 2.41
N ASP A 129 9.99 7.94 1.68
CA ASP A 129 10.29 7.97 0.25
C ASP A 129 11.74 7.48 0.07
N GLY A 130 11.96 6.56 -0.87
CA GLY A 130 13.28 6.01 -1.11
C GLY A 130 13.38 5.22 -2.39
N TRP A 131 14.60 4.91 -2.79
CA TRP A 131 14.89 4.04 -3.92
C TRP A 131 15.19 2.62 -3.44
N ILE A 132 14.70 1.63 -4.16
CA ILE A 132 14.98 0.21 -3.95
C ILE A 132 15.31 -0.44 -5.29
N PHE A 133 16.35 -1.27 -5.32
CA PHE A 133 16.66 -2.06 -6.51
C PHE A 133 15.56 -3.10 -6.75
N GLU A 134 15.31 -3.42 -8.01
CA GLU A 134 14.30 -4.36 -8.44
C GLU A 134 14.48 -5.74 -7.80
N GLU A 135 15.72 -6.24 -7.77
CA GLU A 135 16.08 -7.52 -7.15
C GLU A 135 15.72 -7.55 -5.65
N ASP A 136 16.08 -6.49 -4.92
CA ASP A 136 15.76 -6.34 -3.50
C ASP A 136 14.24 -6.29 -3.27
N LEU A 137 13.53 -5.52 -4.09
CA LEU A 137 12.08 -5.42 -4.04
C LEU A 137 11.43 -6.80 -4.26
N TYR A 138 11.98 -7.59 -5.18
CA TYR A 138 11.52 -8.93 -5.46
C TYR A 138 11.62 -9.89 -4.27
N HIS A 139 12.70 -9.77 -3.48
CA HIS A 139 12.85 -10.54 -2.25
C HIS A 139 11.71 -10.27 -1.26
N TYR A 140 11.25 -9.02 -1.16
CA TYR A 140 10.12 -8.66 -0.31
C TYR A 140 8.76 -9.08 -0.89
N MET A 141 8.65 -9.20 -2.21
CA MET A 141 7.39 -9.56 -2.89
C MET A 141 7.18 -11.08 -3.06
N ASN A 142 8.13 -11.91 -2.61
CA ASN A 142 8.13 -13.35 -2.90
C ASN A 142 6.77 -14.01 -2.51
N PRO A 143 6.09 -14.69 -3.46
CA PRO A 143 4.74 -15.24 -3.28
C PRO A 143 4.62 -16.34 -2.22
N SER A 144 5.73 -16.94 -1.78
CA SER A 144 5.73 -17.83 -0.62
C SER A 144 5.33 -17.11 0.68
N ASN A 145 5.44 -15.77 0.71
CA ASN A 145 5.15 -14.92 1.87
C ASN A 145 3.92 -14.01 1.69
N CYS A 146 3.30 -13.98 0.51
CA CYS A 146 2.18 -13.06 0.20
C CYS A 146 0.93 -13.82 -0.28
N ALA A 147 -0.15 -13.78 0.51
CA ALA A 147 -1.46 -14.37 0.15
C ALA A 147 -2.32 -13.46 -0.77
N GLU A 148 -1.85 -12.23 -1.01
CA GLU A 148 -2.56 -11.16 -1.72
C GLU A 148 -1.95 -10.85 -3.10
N PRO A 149 -2.64 -10.10 -3.99
CA PRO A 149 -2.06 -9.66 -5.24
C PRO A 149 -0.73 -8.95 -5.03
N ALA A 150 0.31 -9.36 -5.76
CA ALA A 150 1.65 -8.78 -5.68
C ALA A 150 1.67 -7.31 -6.09
N ALA A 151 0.89 -6.90 -7.10
CA ALA A 151 0.83 -5.52 -7.55
C ALA A 151 -0.56 -5.10 -8.01
N VAL A 152 -0.91 -3.83 -7.79
CA VAL A 152 -2.17 -3.22 -8.21
C VAL A 152 -1.91 -1.84 -8.81
N GLN A 153 -2.34 -1.63 -10.05
CA GLN A 153 -2.27 -0.33 -10.71
C GLN A 153 -3.41 0.57 -10.25
N ILE A 154 -3.08 1.78 -9.80
CA ILE A 154 -4.06 2.79 -9.36
C ILE A 154 -4.04 4.00 -10.29
N GLU A 155 -5.20 4.39 -10.80
CA GLU A 155 -5.36 5.56 -11.66
C GLU A 155 -6.42 6.51 -11.10
N ALA A 156 -6.29 7.80 -11.40
CA ALA A 156 -7.39 8.75 -11.27
C ALA A 156 -8.56 8.33 -12.19
N ARG A 157 -9.78 8.61 -11.74
CA ARG A 157 -11.00 8.29 -12.48
C ARG A 157 -11.20 9.22 -13.66
#